data_AF-A0A8H7YZJ3-F1
#
_entry.id   AF-A0A8H7YZJ3-F1
#
_cell.length_a   1.000
_cell.length_b   1.000
_cell.length_c   1.000
_cell.angle_alpha   90.00
_cell.angle_beta   90.00
_cell.angle_gamma   90.00
#
_symmetry.space_group_name_H-M   'P 1'
#
loop_
_entity.id
_entity.type
_entity.pdbx_description
1 polymer ?
#
loop_
_entity_poly.entity_id
_entity_poly.type
_entity_poly.pdbx_seq_one_letter_code
_entity_poly.pdbx_strand_id
1 'polypeptide(L)'
;MKHLKQLGLEFYKLRKNTCHQTALKDMEGERADSSDMDETKFPESLRLMVDSFKADLYKFSMPKFRQRLNKKCGLTTRGAAFHSYVTEIPDRCCPIVRGLKDINPILSWLTKILQQFHWEIPENKRDIFLEGMDRISDIVREVLETSNWKVKLANVASAPPFPLERFLRKISSIPNAIETLIKCAYSPRLYHRFLFGQELEVKSLRNQPRNIKLPPSNQWMEISKQVLANSATDRSLQDEENEENGKEANLPGHSLSLKLSGMDIVRAPVHCECVLALKFLGENLTVRSVQYIGVSKLSCISCWVFLKALRDNGIAFYTKGSHSKAYFPWKFPDLEMNWAMVPNESQTRITMSFFNTMSQIYAQRLHEQEMMRKLSDNTTGSGSGTRRAWRFTMEDFRR
;
A
#
# COMPACT_ATOMS: atom_id res chain seq x y z
N MET A 1 12.32 -14.28 -7.21
CA MET A 1 13.28 -14.43 -6.09
C MET A 1 14.67 -14.87 -6.53
N LYS A 2 14.84 -15.90 -7.37
CA LYS A 2 16.18 -16.33 -7.84
C LYS A 2 17.00 -15.19 -8.44
N HIS A 3 16.43 -14.42 -9.38
CA HIS A 3 17.10 -13.25 -9.98
C HIS A 3 17.45 -12.16 -8.95
N LEU A 4 16.56 -11.90 -7.99
CA LEU A 4 16.82 -10.91 -6.93
C LEU A 4 17.98 -11.32 -6.01
N LYS A 5 18.06 -12.60 -5.65
CA LYS A 5 19.19 -13.14 -4.86
C LYS A 5 20.50 -13.05 -5.63
N GLN A 6 20.48 -13.39 -6.92
CA GLN A 6 21.65 -13.28 -7.78
C GLN A 6 22.13 -11.82 -7.87
N LEU A 7 21.20 -10.88 -8.07
CA LEU A 7 21.52 -9.46 -8.09
C LEU A 7 22.12 -8.99 -6.76
N GLY A 8 21.57 -9.43 -5.63
CA GLY A 8 22.14 -9.15 -4.31
C GLY A 8 23.56 -9.70 -4.12
N LEU A 9 23.85 -10.88 -4.66
CA LEU A 9 25.20 -11.46 -4.64
C LEU A 9 26.19 -10.62 -5.45
N GLU A 10 25.80 -10.13 -6.63
CA GLU A 10 26.67 -9.26 -7.43
C GLU A 10 26.89 -7.91 -6.76
N PHE A 11 25.87 -7.32 -6.13
CA PHE A 11 26.04 -6.12 -5.31
C PHE A 11 27.00 -6.35 -4.13
N TYR A 12 26.91 -7.50 -3.47
CA TYR A 12 27.83 -7.88 -2.41
C TYR A 12 29.28 -7.99 -2.91
N LYS A 13 29.50 -8.67 -4.06
CA LYS A 13 30.83 -8.76 -4.69
C LYS A 13 31.38 -7.38 -5.06
N LEU A 14 30.55 -6.50 -5.63
CA LEU A 14 30.95 -5.13 -5.96
C LEU A 14 31.46 -4.38 -4.73
N ARG A 15 30.72 -4.44 -3.60
CA ARG A 15 31.14 -3.80 -2.34
C ARG A 15 32.44 -4.40 -1.80
N LYS A 16 32.57 -5.72 -1.82
CA LYS A 16 33.79 -6.41 -1.37
C LYS A 16 35.03 -5.96 -2.15
N ASN A 17 34.87 -5.62 -3.43
CA ASN A 17 35.97 -5.15 -4.28
C ASN A 17 36.25 -3.65 -4.14
N THR A 18 35.31 -2.86 -3.62
CA THR A 18 35.39 -1.39 -3.58
C THR A 18 35.56 -0.81 -2.16
N CYS A 19 35.30 -1.60 -1.12
CA CYS A 19 35.32 -1.15 0.27
C CYS A 19 36.31 -1.97 1.11
N HIS A 20 36.91 -1.33 2.12
CA HIS A 20 37.74 -2.03 3.11
C HIS A 20 36.90 -3.02 3.94
N GLN A 21 37.49 -4.15 4.33
CA GLN A 21 36.78 -5.23 5.03
C GLN A 21 36.13 -4.82 6.37
N THR A 22 36.73 -3.87 7.09
CA THR A 22 36.19 -3.34 8.36
C THR A 22 34.90 -2.57 8.13
N ALA A 23 34.87 -1.68 7.13
CA ALA A 23 33.68 -0.92 6.76
C ALA A 23 32.53 -1.83 6.27
N LEU A 24 32.84 -2.96 5.63
CA LEU A 24 31.82 -3.92 5.20
C LEU A 24 31.07 -4.56 6.38
N LYS A 25 31.78 -4.93 7.45
CA LYS A 25 31.19 -5.49 8.67
C LYS A 25 30.30 -4.47 9.38
N ASP A 26 30.72 -3.20 9.42
CA ASP A 26 29.94 -2.13 10.03
C ASP A 26 28.62 -1.87 9.27
N MET A 27 28.66 -1.98 7.93
CA MET A 27 27.48 -1.83 7.07
C MET A 27 26.47 -2.99 7.17
N GLU A 28 26.87 -4.15 7.69
CA GLU A 28 26.01 -5.32 7.89
C GLU A 28 25.27 -5.27 9.24
N GLY A 29 25.69 -4.38 10.16
CA GLY A 29 25.08 -4.22 11.47
C GLY A 29 23.61 -3.80 11.42
N GLU A 30 22.81 -4.19 12.42
CA GLU A 30 21.35 -3.95 12.42
C GLU A 30 20.94 -2.48 12.35
N ARG A 31 21.84 -1.58 12.76
CA ARG A 31 21.66 -0.12 12.79
C ARG A 31 22.37 0.63 11.66
N ALA A 32 22.96 -0.08 10.69
CA ALA A 32 23.63 0.56 9.57
C ALA A 32 22.63 1.30 8.67
N ASP A 33 22.97 2.53 8.32
CA ASP A 33 22.20 3.32 7.36
C ASP A 33 22.26 2.66 5.98
N SER A 34 21.15 2.75 5.24
CA SER A 34 21.13 2.30 3.86
C SER A 34 21.90 3.30 3.01
N SER A 35 23.04 2.87 2.45
CA SER A 35 23.78 3.66 1.47
C SER A 35 22.90 4.01 0.27
N ASP A 36 23.02 5.25 -0.22
CA ASP A 36 22.41 5.66 -1.48
C ASP A 36 22.92 4.79 -2.64
N MET A 37 22.02 4.53 -3.58
CA MET A 37 22.32 3.72 -4.75
C MET A 37 22.65 4.64 -5.93
N ASP A 38 23.88 4.55 -6.42
CA ASP A 38 24.35 5.31 -7.59
C ASP A 38 24.61 4.34 -8.75
N GLU A 39 23.61 4.18 -9.62
CA GLU A 39 23.69 3.25 -10.76
C GLU A 39 24.78 3.66 -11.75
N THR A 40 25.26 4.91 -11.72
CA THR A 40 26.33 5.41 -12.60
C THR A 40 27.70 4.81 -12.27
N LYS A 41 27.87 4.29 -11.05
CA LYS A 41 29.10 3.65 -10.58
C LYS A 41 29.13 2.14 -10.84
N PHE A 42 28.05 1.57 -11.36
CA PHE A 42 27.97 0.13 -11.60
C PHE A 42 28.77 -0.26 -12.85
N PRO A 43 29.55 -1.36 -12.80
CA PRO A 43 30.08 -1.98 -14.00
C PRO A 43 28.96 -2.30 -15.00
N GLU A 44 29.29 -2.29 -16.30
CA GLU A 44 28.31 -2.53 -17.36
C GLU A 44 27.55 -3.85 -17.18
N SER A 45 28.23 -4.93 -16.83
CA SER A 45 27.60 -6.24 -16.58
C SER A 45 26.54 -6.20 -15.48
N LEU A 46 26.78 -5.44 -14.41
CA LEU A 46 25.83 -5.29 -13.32
C LEU A 46 24.65 -4.40 -13.71
N ARG A 47 24.88 -3.33 -14.50
CA ARG A 47 23.80 -2.51 -15.06
C ARG A 47 22.87 -3.34 -15.94
N LEU A 48 23.43 -4.17 -16.82
CA LEU A 48 22.66 -5.09 -17.65
C LEU A 48 21.84 -6.09 -16.83
N MET A 49 22.38 -6.57 -15.70
CA MET A 49 21.64 -7.45 -14.79
C MET A 49 20.49 -6.73 -14.09
N VAL A 50 20.69 -5.48 -13.66
CA VAL A 50 19.64 -4.61 -13.11
C VAL A 50 18.54 -4.38 -14.15
N ASP A 51 18.91 -4.01 -15.37
CA ASP A 51 17.96 -3.73 -16.46
C ASP A 51 17.18 -4.99 -16.86
N SER A 52 17.85 -6.14 -16.94
CA SER A 52 17.18 -7.43 -17.16
C SER A 52 16.19 -7.76 -16.05
N PHE A 53 16.58 -7.56 -14.78
CA PHE A 53 15.69 -7.76 -13.64
C PHE A 53 14.48 -6.81 -13.67
N LYS A 54 14.68 -5.53 -13.98
CA LYS A 54 13.61 -4.55 -14.17
C LYS A 54 12.66 -5.02 -15.29
N ALA A 55 13.19 -5.43 -16.44
CA ALA A 55 12.41 -5.88 -17.60
C ALA A 55 11.49 -7.06 -17.26
N ASP A 56 12.01 -8.08 -16.57
CA ASP A 56 11.22 -9.23 -16.11
C ASP A 56 10.04 -8.80 -15.22
N LEU A 57 10.28 -7.90 -14.27
CA LEU A 57 9.24 -7.43 -13.35
C LEU A 57 8.21 -6.55 -14.04
N TYR A 58 8.62 -5.73 -15.01
CA TYR A 58 7.68 -4.97 -15.82
C TYR A 58 6.85 -5.86 -16.74
N LYS A 59 7.45 -6.88 -17.36
CA LYS A 59 6.74 -7.89 -18.15
C LYS A 59 5.64 -8.54 -17.31
N PHE A 60 5.97 -8.97 -16.10
CA PHE A 60 4.97 -9.51 -15.15
C PHE A 60 3.89 -8.48 -14.78
N SER A 61 4.27 -7.21 -14.61
CA SER A 61 3.37 -6.16 -14.13
C SER A 61 2.56 -5.48 -15.26
N MET A 62 2.77 -5.87 -16.52
CA MET A 62 2.19 -5.22 -17.69
C MET A 62 0.65 -5.15 -17.68
N PRO A 63 -0.07 -6.25 -17.35
CA PRO A 63 -1.53 -6.20 -17.27
C PRO A 63 -2.02 -5.16 -16.25
N LYS A 64 -1.26 -4.97 -15.16
CA LYS A 64 -1.59 -4.00 -14.12
C LYS A 64 -1.41 -2.56 -14.60
N PHE A 65 -0.39 -2.29 -15.42
CA PHE A 65 -0.21 -0.98 -16.05
C PHE A 65 -1.35 -0.64 -17.00
N ARG A 66 -1.69 -1.55 -17.91
CA ARG A 66 -2.84 -1.39 -18.81
C ARG A 66 -4.11 -1.09 -18.03
N GLN A 67 -4.39 -1.87 -16.99
CA GLN A 67 -5.55 -1.64 -16.12
C GLN A 67 -5.56 -0.22 -15.52
N ARG A 68 -4.39 0.33 -15.14
CA ARG A 68 -4.31 1.67 -14.53
C ARG A 68 -4.55 2.78 -15.54
N LEU A 69 -3.97 2.67 -16.73
CA LEU A 69 -4.15 3.64 -17.83
C LEU A 69 -5.59 3.59 -18.37
N ASN A 70 -6.08 2.39 -18.67
CA ASN A 70 -7.39 2.14 -19.27
C ASN A 70 -8.55 2.17 -18.26
N LYS A 71 -8.29 2.50 -16.99
CA LYS A 71 -9.36 2.60 -16.00
C LYS A 71 -10.33 3.69 -16.43
N LYS A 72 -11.61 3.37 -16.53
CA LYS A 72 -12.69 4.29 -16.91
C LYS A 72 -12.67 5.58 -16.06
N CYS A 73 -12.89 6.70 -16.74
CA CYS A 73 -13.02 8.04 -16.18
C CYS A 73 -14.01 8.83 -17.03
N GLY A 74 -15.28 8.89 -16.61
CA GLY A 74 -16.35 9.43 -17.45
C GLY A 74 -16.50 8.63 -18.75
N LEU A 75 -16.46 9.33 -19.89
CA LEU A 75 -16.51 8.77 -21.24
C LEU A 75 -15.13 8.32 -21.77
N THR A 76 -14.06 8.54 -21.01
CA THR A 76 -12.69 8.25 -21.43
C THR A 76 -11.96 7.32 -20.45
N THR A 77 -10.66 7.15 -20.62
CA THR A 77 -9.77 6.45 -19.69
C THR A 77 -8.98 7.44 -18.84
N ARG A 78 -8.40 6.99 -17.72
CA ARG A 78 -7.54 7.85 -16.90
C ARG A 78 -6.28 8.32 -17.62
N GLY A 79 -5.69 7.47 -18.48
CA GLY A 79 -4.54 7.86 -19.29
C GLY A 79 -4.89 9.01 -20.24
N ALA A 80 -6.01 8.87 -20.96
CA ALA A 80 -6.48 9.92 -21.86
C ALA A 80 -6.95 11.18 -21.12
N ALA A 81 -7.66 11.05 -20.00
CA ALA A 81 -8.04 12.20 -19.16
C ALA A 81 -6.81 12.96 -18.62
N PHE A 82 -5.74 12.24 -18.25
CA PHE A 82 -4.47 12.85 -17.86
C PHE A 82 -3.83 13.59 -19.04
N HIS A 83 -3.79 12.97 -20.21
CA HIS A 83 -3.25 13.59 -21.42
C HIS A 83 -3.97 14.89 -21.77
N SER A 84 -5.31 14.87 -21.88
CA SER A 84 -6.12 16.06 -22.15
C SER A 84 -5.88 17.15 -21.11
N TYR A 85 -5.93 16.78 -19.82
CA TYR A 85 -5.71 17.72 -18.73
C TYR A 85 -4.35 18.42 -18.86
N VAL A 86 -3.26 17.67 -19.04
CA VAL A 86 -1.90 18.24 -19.09
C VAL A 86 -1.66 19.10 -20.33
N THR A 87 -2.25 18.74 -21.46
CA THR A 87 -2.17 19.54 -22.70
C THR A 87 -2.86 20.89 -22.57
N GLU A 88 -3.94 20.97 -21.79
CA GLU A 88 -4.68 22.22 -21.53
C GLU A 88 -4.01 23.13 -20.50
N ILE A 89 -3.06 22.63 -19.69
CA ILE A 89 -2.36 23.46 -18.71
C ILE A 89 -1.46 24.47 -19.44
N PRO A 90 -1.55 25.78 -19.14
CA PRO A 90 -0.67 26.79 -19.72
C PRO A 90 0.82 26.48 -19.51
N ASP A 91 1.65 26.76 -20.52
CA ASP A 91 3.10 26.70 -20.40
C ASP A 91 3.62 27.80 -19.46
N ARG A 92 3.64 27.49 -18.17
CA ARG A 92 4.18 28.35 -17.11
C ARG A 92 5.41 27.71 -16.48
N CYS A 93 6.30 28.54 -15.96
CA CYS A 93 7.50 28.11 -15.22
C CYS A 93 7.18 27.58 -13.81
N CYS A 94 6.15 26.74 -13.66
CA CYS A 94 5.86 26.02 -12.42
C CYS A 94 6.50 24.61 -12.50
N PRO A 95 7.39 24.22 -11.56
CA PRO A 95 8.03 22.91 -11.57
C PRO A 95 7.04 21.73 -11.62
N ILE A 96 5.87 21.89 -10.99
CA ILE A 96 4.82 20.86 -11.00
C ILE A 96 4.23 20.69 -12.39
N VAL A 97 3.91 21.80 -13.07
CA VAL A 97 3.39 21.77 -14.44
C VAL A 97 4.41 21.15 -15.38
N ARG A 98 5.69 21.54 -15.25
CA ARG A 98 6.79 20.95 -16.01
C ARG A 98 6.85 19.43 -15.81
N GLY A 99 6.84 18.96 -14.55
CA GLY A 99 6.85 17.54 -14.25
C GLY A 99 5.63 16.79 -14.83
N LEU A 100 4.43 17.36 -14.74
CA LEU A 100 3.24 16.76 -15.37
C LEU A 100 3.39 16.69 -16.91
N LYS A 101 3.92 17.75 -17.52
CA LYS A 101 4.19 17.83 -18.97
C LYS A 101 5.28 16.85 -19.41
N ASP A 102 6.28 16.58 -18.58
CA ASP A 102 7.33 15.60 -18.87
C ASP A 102 6.81 14.16 -18.73
N ILE A 103 5.88 13.89 -17.81
CA ILE A 103 5.22 12.58 -17.70
C ILE A 103 4.36 12.29 -18.94
N ASN A 104 3.70 13.30 -19.52
CA ASN A 104 2.74 13.14 -20.61
C ASN A 104 3.28 12.41 -21.86
N PRO A 105 4.39 12.83 -22.51
CA PRO A 105 4.91 12.13 -23.68
C PRO A 105 5.32 10.70 -23.37
N ILE A 106 5.89 10.44 -22.18
CA ILE A 106 6.25 9.08 -21.75
C ILE A 106 4.98 8.21 -21.66
N LEU A 107 3.92 8.69 -21.01
CA LEU A 107 2.65 7.95 -20.91
C LEU A 107 1.95 7.76 -22.26
N SER A 108 2.00 8.75 -23.15
CA SER A 108 1.45 8.65 -24.50
C SER A 108 2.21 7.59 -25.31
N TRP A 109 3.53 7.62 -25.28
CA TRP A 109 4.38 6.60 -25.89
C TRP A 109 4.10 5.20 -25.31
N LEU A 110 4.05 5.07 -23.99
CA LEU A 110 3.71 3.82 -23.30
C LEU A 110 2.33 3.31 -23.72
N THR A 111 1.35 4.19 -23.84
CA THR A 111 0.00 3.80 -24.26
C THR A 111 0.00 3.21 -25.67
N LYS A 112 0.73 3.82 -26.61
CA LYS A 112 0.90 3.29 -27.98
C LYS A 112 1.59 1.93 -27.97
N ILE A 113 2.69 1.79 -27.24
CA ILE A 113 3.44 0.52 -27.12
C ILE A 113 2.55 -0.59 -26.54
N LEU A 114 1.77 -0.29 -25.49
CA LEU A 114 0.88 -1.28 -24.87
C LEU A 114 -0.31 -1.65 -25.75
N GLN A 115 -0.77 -0.75 -26.62
CA GLN A 115 -1.78 -1.06 -27.63
C GLN A 115 -1.22 -1.96 -28.73
N GLN A 116 -0.01 -1.67 -29.20
CA GLN A 116 0.62 -2.43 -30.29
C GLN A 116 1.09 -3.81 -29.84
N PHE A 117 1.64 -3.95 -28.63
CA PHE A 117 2.26 -5.17 -28.17
C PHE A 117 1.58 -5.69 -26.91
N HIS A 118 0.75 -6.73 -27.03
CA HIS A 118 -0.08 -7.21 -25.93
C HIS A 118 0.67 -7.92 -24.79
N TRP A 119 1.73 -8.65 -25.11
CA TRP A 119 2.35 -9.60 -24.20
C TRP A 119 3.81 -9.26 -23.85
N GLU A 120 4.52 -8.57 -24.73
CA GLU A 120 5.95 -8.34 -24.58
C GLU A 120 6.38 -7.05 -25.25
N ILE A 121 7.32 -6.34 -24.65
CA ILE A 121 7.91 -5.15 -25.24
C ILE A 121 9.06 -5.61 -26.14
N PRO A 122 9.10 -5.18 -27.41
CA PRO A 122 10.19 -5.51 -28.31
C PRO A 122 11.56 -5.17 -27.71
N GLU A 123 12.57 -5.99 -27.99
CA GLU A 123 13.91 -5.81 -27.39
C GLU A 123 14.50 -4.44 -27.71
N ASN A 124 14.34 -3.97 -28.94
CA ASN A 124 14.76 -2.63 -29.38
C ASN A 124 13.99 -1.46 -28.73
N LYS A 125 12.90 -1.73 -28.01
CA LYS A 125 12.11 -0.75 -27.25
C LYS A 125 12.21 -0.97 -25.74
N ARG A 126 12.94 -2.00 -25.28
CA ARG A 126 13.04 -2.38 -23.87
C ARG A 126 13.73 -1.27 -23.06
N ASP A 127 14.88 -0.79 -23.51
CA ASP A 127 15.67 0.19 -22.77
C ASP A 127 14.94 1.53 -22.59
N ILE A 128 14.36 2.06 -23.67
CA ILE A 128 13.55 3.28 -23.63
C ILE A 128 12.31 3.11 -22.73
N PHE A 129 11.70 1.92 -22.72
CA PHE A 129 10.61 1.63 -21.81
C PHE A 129 11.05 1.69 -20.35
N LEU A 130 12.12 0.97 -19.99
CA LEU A 130 12.65 0.94 -18.62
C LEU A 130 12.97 2.34 -18.12
N GLU A 131 13.68 3.11 -18.94
CA GLU A 131 14.05 4.49 -18.61
C GLU A 131 12.82 5.39 -18.45
N GLY A 132 11.82 5.27 -19.34
CA GLY A 132 10.57 6.01 -19.21
C GLY A 132 9.84 5.71 -17.90
N MET A 133 9.84 4.46 -17.48
CA MET A 133 9.21 4.07 -16.21
C MET A 133 9.95 4.61 -14.98
N ASP A 134 11.28 4.62 -15.01
CA ASP A 134 12.11 5.19 -13.93
C ASP A 134 11.91 6.71 -13.85
N ARG A 135 11.92 7.41 -14.99
CA ARG A 135 11.62 8.86 -15.07
C ARG A 135 10.25 9.22 -14.51
N ILE A 136 9.20 8.48 -14.87
CA ILE A 136 7.86 8.70 -14.31
C ILE A 136 7.90 8.58 -12.78
N SER A 137 8.64 7.61 -12.25
CA SER A 137 8.76 7.43 -10.80
C SER A 137 9.42 8.63 -10.12
N ASP A 138 10.54 9.08 -10.68
CA ASP A 138 11.33 10.20 -10.15
C ASP A 138 10.53 11.52 -10.22
N ILE A 139 9.95 11.84 -11.37
CA ILE A 139 9.14 13.06 -11.55
C ILE A 139 7.90 13.05 -10.63
N VAL A 140 7.22 11.90 -10.50
CA VAL A 140 6.07 11.80 -9.58
C VAL A 140 6.51 12.01 -8.13
N ARG A 141 7.67 11.50 -7.72
CA ARG A 141 8.22 11.70 -6.38
C ARG A 141 8.46 13.19 -6.13
N GLU A 142 9.17 13.87 -7.04
CA GLU A 142 9.45 15.31 -6.97
C GLU A 142 8.17 16.16 -6.88
N VAL A 143 7.17 15.85 -7.72
CA VAL A 143 5.88 16.56 -7.70
C VAL A 143 5.17 16.38 -6.36
N LEU A 144 5.15 15.16 -5.81
CA LEU A 144 4.39 14.85 -4.60
C LEU A 144 5.12 15.26 -3.30
N GLU A 145 6.45 15.38 -3.34
CA GLU A 145 7.28 15.90 -2.24
C GLU A 145 7.30 17.44 -2.23
N THR A 146 6.96 18.09 -3.34
CA THR A 146 6.81 19.55 -3.38
C THR A 146 5.72 19.99 -2.38
N SER A 147 6.12 20.80 -1.40
CA SER A 147 5.21 21.38 -0.42
C SER A 147 4.08 22.16 -1.11
N ASN A 148 2.85 21.90 -0.66
CA ASN A 148 1.62 22.52 -1.17
C ASN A 148 1.42 22.38 -2.70
N TRP A 149 1.90 21.29 -3.32
CA TRP A 149 1.82 21.12 -4.77
C TRP A 149 0.40 21.27 -5.34
N LYS A 150 -0.63 20.87 -4.59
CA LYS A 150 -2.04 21.04 -4.99
C LYS A 150 -2.44 22.51 -5.11
N VAL A 151 -2.04 23.33 -4.14
CA VAL A 151 -2.31 24.78 -4.14
C VAL A 151 -1.56 25.44 -5.29
N LYS A 152 -0.27 25.10 -5.46
CA LYS A 152 0.55 25.60 -6.57
C LYS A 152 -0.02 25.24 -7.94
N LEU A 153 -0.58 24.04 -8.09
CA LEU A 153 -1.25 23.61 -9.32
C LEU A 153 -2.60 24.33 -9.53
N ALA A 154 -3.41 24.48 -8.47
CA ALA A 154 -4.69 25.17 -8.54
C ALA A 154 -4.56 26.66 -8.92
N ASN A 155 -3.42 27.29 -8.62
CA ASN A 155 -3.13 28.67 -9.01
C ASN A 155 -2.86 28.84 -10.52
N VAL A 156 -2.61 27.76 -11.26
CA VAL A 156 -2.21 27.82 -12.68
C VAL A 156 -3.08 26.97 -13.60
N ALA A 157 -3.91 26.09 -13.05
CA ALA A 157 -4.77 25.19 -13.80
C ALA A 157 -6.10 24.96 -13.07
N SER A 158 -7.14 24.66 -13.84
CA SER A 158 -8.41 24.18 -13.30
C SER A 158 -8.23 22.84 -12.58
N ALA A 159 -9.20 22.49 -11.75
CA ALA A 159 -9.21 21.18 -11.09
C ALA A 159 -9.31 20.05 -12.13
N PRO A 160 -8.49 18.99 -12.02
CA PRO A 160 -8.54 17.88 -12.96
C PRO A 160 -9.88 17.13 -12.86
N PRO A 161 -10.43 16.62 -13.98
CA PRO A 161 -11.71 15.89 -13.98
C PRO A 161 -11.59 14.47 -13.37
N PHE A 162 -10.46 14.15 -12.76
CA PHE A 162 -10.13 12.85 -12.19
C PHE A 162 -9.19 13.02 -10.99
N PRO A 163 -9.08 12.02 -10.09
CA PRO A 163 -8.24 12.14 -8.91
C PRO A 163 -6.75 12.03 -9.27
N LEU A 164 -6.14 13.16 -9.67
CA LEU A 164 -4.77 13.26 -10.20
C LEU A 164 -3.72 12.66 -9.26
N GLU A 165 -3.69 13.05 -7.99
CA GLU A 165 -2.72 12.49 -7.02
C GLU A 165 -2.80 10.95 -6.98
N ARG A 166 -4.02 10.42 -6.96
CA ARG A 166 -4.25 8.97 -6.92
C ARG A 166 -3.82 8.31 -8.23
N PHE A 167 -3.92 9.00 -9.35
CA PHE A 167 -3.43 8.52 -10.63
C PHE A 167 -1.90 8.48 -10.65
N LEU A 168 -1.22 9.58 -10.28
CA LEU A 168 0.24 9.67 -10.22
C LEU A 168 0.85 8.60 -9.29
N ARG A 169 0.34 8.50 -8.05
CA ARG A 169 0.79 7.44 -7.11
C ARG A 169 0.58 6.04 -7.65
N LYS A 170 -0.48 5.82 -8.44
CA LYS A 170 -0.72 4.51 -9.04
C LYS A 170 0.23 4.26 -10.18
N ILE A 171 0.49 5.21 -11.06
CA ILE A 171 1.35 4.97 -12.21
C ILE A 171 2.81 4.74 -11.77
N SER A 172 3.27 5.45 -10.75
CA SER A 172 4.61 5.24 -10.18
C SER A 172 4.72 4.06 -9.20
N SER A 173 3.61 3.45 -8.75
CA SER A 173 3.71 2.40 -7.72
C SER A 173 4.46 1.13 -8.13
N ILE A 174 4.50 0.78 -9.42
CA ILE A 174 5.27 -0.39 -9.87
C ILE A 174 6.78 -0.06 -9.98
N PRO A 175 7.23 1.02 -10.67
CA PRO A 175 8.65 1.36 -10.65
C PRO A 175 9.18 1.53 -9.23
N ASN A 176 8.43 2.20 -8.35
CA ASN A 176 8.79 2.31 -6.93
C ASN A 176 8.94 0.94 -6.23
N ALA A 177 8.08 -0.04 -6.53
CA ALA A 177 8.18 -1.37 -5.95
C ALA A 177 9.41 -2.13 -6.48
N ILE A 178 9.70 -2.00 -7.77
CA ILE A 178 10.90 -2.58 -8.41
C ILE A 178 12.16 -1.96 -7.79
N GLU A 179 12.21 -0.64 -7.68
CA GLU A 179 13.32 0.08 -7.03
C GLU A 179 13.48 -0.35 -5.57
N THR A 180 12.38 -0.54 -4.83
CA THR A 180 12.43 -1.05 -3.44
C THR A 180 13.05 -2.44 -3.37
N LEU A 181 12.72 -3.33 -4.32
CA LEU A 181 13.34 -4.66 -4.38
C LEU A 181 14.83 -4.58 -4.70
N ILE A 182 15.22 -3.73 -5.65
CA ILE A 182 16.64 -3.50 -5.98
C ILE A 182 17.39 -2.94 -4.76
N LYS A 183 16.82 -1.93 -4.07
CA LYS A 183 17.38 -1.39 -2.83
C LYS A 183 17.50 -2.44 -1.72
N CYS A 184 16.55 -3.37 -1.64
CA CYS A 184 16.63 -4.51 -0.71
C CYS A 184 17.81 -5.43 -1.04
N ALA A 185 18.03 -5.74 -2.33
CA ALA A 185 19.21 -6.51 -2.77
C ALA A 185 20.52 -5.73 -2.63
N TYR A 186 20.49 -4.42 -2.82
CA TYR A 186 21.65 -3.55 -2.71
C TYR A 186 22.06 -3.34 -1.25
N SER A 187 21.12 -3.19 -0.32
CA SER A 187 21.42 -2.99 1.10
C SER A 187 22.17 -4.19 1.68
N PRO A 188 23.39 -4.03 2.24
CA PRO A 188 24.15 -5.13 2.83
C PRO A 188 23.36 -5.86 3.92
N ARG A 189 22.80 -5.09 4.86
CA ARG A 189 21.97 -5.58 5.95
C ARG A 189 20.74 -6.37 5.48
N LEU A 190 19.96 -5.83 4.54
CA LEU A 190 18.75 -6.49 4.07
C LEU A 190 19.06 -7.71 3.20
N TYR A 191 20.11 -7.63 2.39
CA TYR A 191 20.61 -8.77 1.63
C TYR A 191 20.97 -9.94 2.54
N HIS A 192 21.79 -9.70 3.57
CA HIS A 192 22.16 -10.75 4.52
C HIS A 192 20.95 -11.30 5.29
N ARG A 193 20.05 -10.42 5.72
CA ARG A 193 18.87 -10.81 6.51
C ARG A 193 17.82 -11.59 5.71
N PHE A 194 17.58 -11.23 4.45
CA PHE A 194 16.41 -11.71 3.71
C PHE A 194 16.73 -12.48 2.43
N LEU A 195 17.97 -12.42 1.91
CA LEU A 195 18.32 -12.99 0.60
C LEU A 195 19.46 -14.00 0.68
N PHE A 196 20.52 -13.72 1.44
CA PHE A 196 21.71 -14.57 1.54
C PHE A 196 21.40 -15.82 2.37
N GLY A 197 21.57 -17.00 1.75
CA GLY A 197 21.33 -18.30 2.41
C GLY A 197 19.89 -18.56 2.84
N GLN A 198 18.96 -17.62 2.63
CA GLN A 198 17.56 -17.75 3.05
C GLN A 198 16.76 -18.51 2.01
N GLU A 199 15.89 -19.43 2.39
CA GLU A 199 14.92 -20.05 1.48
C GLU A 199 13.58 -19.31 1.54
N LEU A 200 12.88 -19.22 0.39
CA LEU A 200 11.52 -18.71 0.36
C LEU A 200 10.56 -19.90 0.32
N GLU A 201 9.79 -20.06 1.38
CA GLU A 201 8.74 -21.05 1.46
C GLU A 201 7.38 -20.38 1.34
N VAL A 202 6.47 -20.98 0.55
CA VAL A 202 5.08 -20.54 0.46
C VAL A 202 4.23 -21.53 1.25
N LYS A 203 3.73 -21.08 2.41
CA LYS A 203 2.80 -21.86 3.24
C LYS A 203 1.37 -21.37 3.05
N SER A 204 0.49 -22.29 2.72
CA SER A 204 -0.95 -22.04 2.74
C SER A 204 -1.48 -22.17 4.17
N LEU A 205 -2.12 -21.12 4.68
CA LEU A 205 -2.80 -21.17 5.98
C LEU A 205 -4.27 -21.52 5.77
N ARG A 206 -4.78 -22.46 6.57
CA ARG A 206 -6.22 -22.74 6.61
C ARG A 206 -6.92 -21.54 7.24
N ASN A 207 -7.91 -21.03 6.52
CA ASN A 207 -8.72 -19.90 6.97
C ASN A 207 -10.13 -20.05 6.38
N GLN A 208 -10.92 -20.94 6.98
CA GLN A 208 -12.26 -21.23 6.49
C GLN A 208 -13.25 -20.16 6.99
N PRO A 209 -14.07 -19.57 6.09
CA PRO A 209 -15.11 -18.64 6.51
C PRO A 209 -16.12 -19.32 7.44
N ARG A 210 -16.41 -18.64 8.57
CA ARG A 210 -17.32 -19.10 9.63
C ARG A 210 -18.66 -18.38 9.55
N ASN A 211 -19.72 -19.05 9.97
CA ASN A 211 -21.06 -18.48 9.98
C ASN A 211 -21.17 -17.41 11.09
N ILE A 212 -21.66 -16.23 10.72
CA ILE A 212 -22.09 -15.17 11.64
C ILE A 212 -23.60 -15.09 11.51
N LYS A 213 -24.32 -15.27 12.63
CA LYS A 213 -25.75 -14.97 12.71
C LYS A 213 -25.92 -13.46 12.70
N LEU A 214 -26.73 -12.97 11.78
CA LEU A 214 -27.09 -11.56 11.73
C LEU A 214 -28.26 -11.29 12.66
N PRO A 215 -28.32 -10.09 13.25
CA PRO A 215 -29.51 -9.68 13.97
C PRO A 215 -30.68 -9.48 12.98
N PRO A 216 -31.92 -9.80 13.40
CA PRO A 216 -33.13 -9.46 12.66
C PRO A 216 -33.19 -7.97 12.28
N SER A 217 -33.89 -7.64 11.18
CA SER A 217 -33.92 -6.27 10.61
C SER A 217 -34.32 -5.19 11.62
N ASN A 218 -35.19 -5.52 12.59
CA ASN A 218 -35.65 -4.62 13.64
C ASN A 218 -34.66 -4.43 14.81
N GLN A 219 -33.63 -5.27 14.94
CA GLN A 219 -32.66 -5.21 16.04
C GLN A 219 -31.41 -4.37 15.72
N TRP A 220 -31.14 -4.08 14.44
CA TRP A 220 -29.95 -3.31 14.03
C TRP A 220 -29.86 -1.94 14.69
N MET A 221 -30.98 -1.24 14.81
CA MET A 221 -31.06 0.08 15.42
C MET A 221 -30.72 0.02 16.91
N GLU A 222 -31.35 -0.91 17.64
CA GLU A 222 -31.12 -1.10 19.07
C GLU A 222 -29.67 -1.49 19.37
N ILE A 223 -29.11 -2.43 18.61
CA ILE A 223 -27.69 -2.81 18.72
C ILE A 223 -26.78 -1.60 18.48
N SER A 224 -27.10 -0.78 17.47
CA SER A 224 -26.31 0.41 17.17
C SER A 224 -26.38 1.45 18.30
N LYS A 225 -27.56 1.66 18.89
CA LYS A 225 -27.75 2.51 20.07
C LYS A 225 -26.93 2.03 21.26
N GLN A 226 -26.93 0.72 21.55
CA GLN A 226 -26.12 0.13 22.63
C GLN A 226 -24.61 0.33 22.40
N VAL A 227 -24.13 0.18 21.16
CA VAL A 227 -22.73 0.46 20.82
C VAL A 227 -22.37 1.93 21.07
N LEU A 228 -23.27 2.85 20.75
CA LEU A 228 -23.07 4.29 20.96
C LEU A 228 -23.07 4.66 22.44
N ALA A 229 -24.02 4.15 23.23
CA ALA A 229 -24.10 4.38 24.67
C ALA A 229 -22.81 3.94 25.39
N ASN A 230 -22.23 2.81 24.97
CA ASN A 230 -21.00 2.28 25.55
C ASN A 230 -19.72 3.05 25.13
N SER A 231 -19.79 3.97 24.16
CA SER A 231 -18.60 4.61 23.57
C SER A 231 -18.11 5.88 24.29
N ALA A 232 -18.69 6.25 25.44
CA ALA A 232 -18.45 7.49 26.18
C ALA A 232 -18.74 8.80 25.40
N THR A 233 -19.28 8.69 24.18
CA THR A 233 -19.77 9.81 23.35
C THR A 233 -21.19 10.26 23.75
N ASP A 234 -21.48 10.18 25.05
CA ASP A 234 -22.79 9.93 25.65
C ASP A 234 -23.65 11.18 25.89
N ARG A 235 -23.57 12.24 25.07
CA ARG A 235 -24.43 13.43 25.31
C ARG A 235 -25.06 14.14 24.12
N SER A 236 -24.63 13.93 22.88
CA SER A 236 -25.16 14.74 21.76
C SER A 236 -26.15 14.02 20.85
N LEU A 237 -26.20 12.68 20.86
CA LEU A 237 -27.04 11.91 19.93
C LEU A 237 -28.40 11.50 20.51
N GLN A 238 -28.62 11.64 21.81
CA GLN A 238 -29.94 11.42 22.42
C GLN A 238 -30.87 12.62 22.22
N ASP A 239 -30.34 13.82 22.00
CA ASP A 239 -31.12 15.05 21.84
C ASP A 239 -31.67 15.26 20.42
N GLU A 240 -31.18 14.51 19.42
CA GLU A 240 -31.65 14.58 18.02
C GLU A 240 -32.87 13.68 17.73
N GLU A 241 -33.45 13.00 18.73
CA GLU A 241 -34.72 12.28 18.56
C GLU A 241 -35.94 13.20 18.36
N ASN A 242 -35.76 14.53 18.44
CA ASN A 242 -36.83 15.53 18.28
C ASN A 242 -36.91 16.24 16.91
N GLU A 243 -36.07 15.90 15.92
CA GLU A 243 -36.24 16.43 14.55
C GLU A 243 -36.79 15.37 13.58
N GLU A 244 -38.11 15.36 13.43
CA GLU A 244 -38.92 14.61 12.44
C GLU A 244 -38.50 14.79 10.96
N ASN A 245 -37.42 15.54 10.67
CA ASN A 245 -36.93 15.83 9.32
C ASN A 245 -35.53 15.24 9.00
N GLY A 246 -34.94 14.45 9.90
CA GLY A 246 -33.69 13.74 9.66
C GLY A 246 -33.84 12.64 8.59
N LYS A 247 -33.14 12.75 7.45
CA LYS A 247 -33.13 11.74 6.38
C LYS A 247 -32.85 10.34 6.95
N GLU A 248 -33.79 9.38 6.78
CA GLU A 248 -33.68 7.96 7.22
C GLU A 248 -32.32 7.31 6.95
N ALA A 249 -31.62 7.75 5.90
CA ALA A 249 -30.28 7.31 5.54
C ALA A 249 -29.19 7.53 6.62
N ASN A 250 -29.43 8.40 7.61
CA ASN A 250 -28.47 8.73 8.66
C ASN A 250 -28.68 7.96 9.98
N LEU A 251 -29.73 7.14 10.08
CA LEU A 251 -30.02 6.38 11.29
C LEU A 251 -28.92 5.31 11.56
N PRO A 252 -28.44 5.17 12.82
CA PRO A 252 -27.47 4.14 13.20
C PRO A 252 -27.92 2.74 12.75
N GLY A 253 -27.06 2.05 11.99
CA GLY A 253 -27.33 0.69 11.53
C GLY A 253 -28.27 0.57 10.32
N HIS A 254 -28.94 1.64 9.88
CA HIS A 254 -29.92 1.58 8.79
C HIS A 254 -29.33 1.09 7.46
N SER A 255 -28.15 1.62 7.07
CA SER A 255 -27.47 1.17 5.84
C SER A 255 -27.07 -0.31 5.87
N LEU A 256 -26.76 -0.87 7.05
CA LEU A 256 -26.44 -2.29 7.19
C LEU A 256 -27.69 -3.15 7.16
N SER A 257 -28.75 -2.75 7.88
CA SER A 257 -30.05 -3.42 7.87
C SER A 257 -30.60 -3.55 6.45
N LEU A 258 -30.56 -2.46 5.65
CA LEU A 258 -31.04 -2.49 4.27
C LEU A 258 -30.20 -3.38 3.35
N LYS A 259 -28.86 -3.34 3.49
CA LYS A 259 -27.95 -4.17 2.66
C LYS A 259 -28.00 -5.66 2.99
N LEU A 260 -28.37 -6.00 4.23
CA LEU A 260 -28.40 -7.37 4.73
C LEU A 260 -29.82 -7.87 4.99
N SER A 261 -30.83 -7.14 4.51
CA SER A 261 -32.23 -7.51 4.67
C SER A 261 -32.48 -8.86 4.00
N GLY A 262 -33.16 -9.76 4.73
CA GLY A 262 -33.42 -11.14 4.29
C GLY A 262 -32.22 -12.09 4.42
N MET A 263 -31.12 -11.67 5.06
CA MET A 263 -30.00 -12.55 5.39
C MET A 263 -29.96 -12.86 6.89
N ASP A 264 -30.08 -14.14 7.25
CA ASP A 264 -29.95 -14.58 8.64
C ASP A 264 -28.51 -14.98 9.00
N ILE A 265 -27.74 -15.42 8.01
CA ILE A 265 -26.39 -15.95 8.17
C ILE A 265 -25.48 -15.40 7.09
N VAL A 266 -24.30 -14.91 7.50
CA VAL A 266 -23.23 -14.52 6.57
C VAL A 266 -21.96 -15.31 6.88
N ARG A 267 -21.30 -15.80 5.84
CA ARG A 267 -19.99 -16.48 5.95
C ARG A 267 -18.87 -15.45 5.96
N ALA A 268 -18.13 -15.39 7.06
CA ALA A 268 -17.09 -14.40 7.29
C ALA A 268 -15.73 -15.06 7.58
N PRO A 269 -14.67 -14.72 6.84
CA PRO A 269 -13.33 -15.17 7.18
C PRO A 269 -12.74 -14.31 8.30
N VAL A 270 -11.81 -14.88 9.05
CA VAL A 270 -10.81 -14.09 9.77
C VAL A 270 -9.80 -13.61 8.73
N HIS A 271 -9.37 -12.36 8.78
CA HIS A 271 -8.40 -11.89 7.80
C HIS A 271 -6.99 -12.44 8.06
N CYS A 272 -6.18 -12.56 7.00
CA CYS A 272 -4.89 -13.23 7.07
C CYS A 272 -3.90 -12.55 8.02
N GLU A 273 -4.00 -11.23 8.24
CA GLU A 273 -3.16 -10.52 9.21
C GLU A 273 -3.31 -11.07 10.62
N CYS A 274 -4.56 -11.26 11.07
CA CYS A 274 -4.86 -11.80 12.40
C CYS A 274 -4.45 -13.27 12.50
N VAL A 275 -4.75 -14.07 11.47
CA VAL A 275 -4.40 -15.49 11.43
C VAL A 275 -2.88 -15.68 11.48
N LEU A 276 -2.11 -14.87 10.73
CA LEU A 276 -0.65 -14.93 10.73
C LEU A 276 -0.06 -14.57 12.09
N ALA A 277 -0.52 -13.47 12.70
CA ALA A 277 -0.05 -13.04 14.02
C ALA A 277 -0.26 -14.14 15.06
N LEU A 278 -1.46 -14.72 15.12
CA LEU A 278 -1.82 -15.74 16.10
C LEU A 278 -1.13 -17.08 15.82
N LYS A 279 -0.97 -17.46 14.55
CA LYS A 279 -0.20 -18.64 14.18
C LYS A 279 1.25 -18.54 14.67
N PHE A 280 1.92 -17.42 14.40
CA PHE A 280 3.30 -17.21 14.82
C PHE A 280 3.45 -17.03 16.34
N LEU A 281 2.38 -16.63 17.03
CA LEU A 281 2.35 -16.61 18.50
C LEU A 281 2.28 -18.01 19.10
N GLY A 282 1.48 -18.90 18.50
CA GLY A 282 1.32 -20.28 18.97
C GLY A 282 2.47 -21.23 18.58
N GLU A 283 3.27 -20.87 17.57
CA GLU A 283 4.47 -21.63 17.22
C GLU A 283 5.60 -21.28 18.21
N ASN A 284 6.10 -22.29 18.96
CA ASN A 284 7.34 -22.19 19.75
C ASN A 284 8.55 -22.08 18.80
N LEU A 285 8.70 -20.94 18.14
CA LEU A 285 9.81 -20.71 17.24
C LEU A 285 11.06 -20.40 18.05
N THR A 286 12.07 -21.26 17.93
CA THR A 286 13.44 -21.04 18.43
C THR A 286 14.08 -19.79 17.83
N VAL A 287 13.58 -19.33 16.68
CA VAL A 287 14.00 -18.10 16.01
C VAL A 287 12.93 -17.04 16.20
N ARG A 288 13.31 -15.89 16.80
CA ARG A 288 12.43 -14.71 16.88
C ARG A 288 12.05 -14.27 15.47
N SER A 289 10.79 -14.43 15.11
CA SER A 289 10.26 -13.92 13.85
C SER A 289 10.41 -12.40 13.80
N VAL A 290 10.59 -11.85 12.60
CA VAL A 290 10.40 -10.41 12.41
C VAL A 290 8.94 -10.13 12.71
N GLN A 291 8.68 -9.34 13.75
CA GLN A 291 7.35 -8.97 14.22
C GLN A 291 6.60 -8.02 13.27
N TYR A 292 6.82 -8.17 11.96
CA TYR A 292 6.23 -7.34 10.92
C TYR A 292 5.55 -8.22 9.86
N ILE A 293 4.27 -7.97 9.65
CA ILE A 293 3.43 -8.68 8.69
C ILE A 293 3.33 -7.83 7.42
N GLY A 294 4.02 -8.30 6.37
CA GLY A 294 3.93 -7.72 5.04
C GLY A 294 2.62 -8.11 4.34
N VAL A 295 1.78 -7.12 4.02
CA VAL A 295 0.52 -7.29 3.30
C VAL A 295 0.53 -6.55 1.97
N SER A 296 -0.17 -7.10 0.96
CA SER A 296 -0.24 -6.52 -0.39
C SER A 296 -0.99 -5.18 -0.45
N LYS A 297 -1.82 -4.91 0.55
CA LYS A 297 -2.54 -3.65 0.80
C LYS A 297 -2.36 -3.32 2.28
N LEU A 298 -2.60 -2.06 2.67
CA LEU A 298 -2.74 -1.74 4.09
C LEU A 298 -3.79 -2.64 4.75
N SER A 299 -3.71 -2.83 6.06
CA SER A 299 -4.68 -3.62 6.80
C SER A 299 -6.05 -2.96 6.81
N CYS A 300 -7.10 -3.76 6.90
CA CYS A 300 -8.43 -3.22 7.20
C CYS A 300 -8.46 -2.66 8.64
N ILE A 301 -9.46 -1.84 8.96
CA ILE A 301 -9.53 -1.22 10.29
C ILE A 301 -9.65 -2.29 11.40
N SER A 302 -10.46 -3.33 11.19
CA SER A 302 -10.64 -4.41 12.16
C SER A 302 -9.32 -5.18 12.40
N CYS A 303 -8.55 -5.48 11.35
CA CYS A 303 -7.24 -6.11 11.51
C CYS A 303 -6.26 -5.21 12.25
N TRP A 304 -6.24 -3.92 11.90
CA TRP A 304 -5.36 -2.95 12.53
C TRP A 304 -5.65 -2.79 14.02
N VAL A 305 -6.92 -2.64 14.39
CA VAL A 305 -7.36 -2.52 15.78
C VAL A 305 -7.09 -3.80 16.56
N PHE A 306 -7.30 -4.97 15.95
CA PHE A 306 -6.95 -6.24 16.59
C PHE A 306 -5.45 -6.36 16.85
N LEU A 307 -4.61 -6.07 15.86
CA LEU A 307 -3.15 -6.06 16.05
C LEU A 307 -2.70 -5.00 17.07
N LYS A 308 -3.39 -3.86 17.16
CA LYS A 308 -3.15 -2.87 18.22
C LYS A 308 -3.49 -3.45 19.60
N ALA A 309 -4.65 -4.08 19.75
CA ALA A 309 -5.05 -4.71 21.01
C ALA A 309 -4.06 -5.80 21.45
N LEU A 310 -3.49 -6.57 20.51
CA LEU A 310 -2.40 -7.50 20.79
C LEU A 310 -1.15 -6.78 21.34
N ARG A 311 -0.73 -5.69 20.70
CA ARG A 311 0.45 -4.91 21.14
C ARG A 311 0.26 -4.30 22.52
N ASP A 312 -0.93 -3.78 22.80
CA ASP A 312 -1.29 -3.22 24.11
C ASP A 312 -1.26 -4.31 25.21
N ASN A 313 -1.26 -5.59 24.83
CA ASN A 313 -1.11 -6.75 25.72
C ASN A 313 0.27 -7.45 25.58
N GLY A 314 1.29 -6.73 25.09
CA GLY A 314 2.67 -7.23 25.00
C GLY A 314 2.97 -8.16 23.82
N ILE A 315 1.99 -8.40 22.94
CA ILE A 315 2.16 -9.24 21.74
C ILE A 315 2.47 -8.33 20.54
N ALA A 316 3.76 -8.17 20.27
CA ALA A 316 4.24 -7.26 19.25
C ALA A 316 4.12 -7.86 17.83
N PHE A 317 3.08 -7.46 17.09
CA PHE A 317 3.02 -7.60 15.62
C PHE A 317 2.60 -6.27 14.98
N TYR A 318 3.30 -5.91 13.91
CA TYR A 318 3.12 -4.67 13.18
C TYR A 318 2.73 -4.94 11.74
N THR A 319 1.91 -4.06 11.16
CA THR A 319 1.73 -3.96 9.71
C THR A 319 2.08 -2.54 9.28
N LYS A 320 2.14 -2.28 7.97
CA LYS A 320 2.46 -0.94 7.45
C LYS A 320 1.50 0.17 7.92
N GLY A 321 0.25 -0.19 8.24
CA GLY A 321 -0.81 0.78 8.53
C GLY A 321 -2.18 0.26 8.15
N SER A 322 -3.20 1.12 8.30
CA SER A 322 -4.57 0.83 7.90
C SER A 322 -5.05 1.73 6.75
N HIS A 323 -5.86 1.19 5.84
CA HIS A 323 -6.64 2.02 4.90
C HIS A 323 -7.96 2.50 5.50
N SER A 324 -8.16 2.32 6.82
CA SER A 324 -9.29 2.84 7.58
C SER A 324 -10.66 2.37 7.10
N LYS A 325 -10.76 1.28 6.34
CA LYS A 325 -12.06 0.69 5.97
C LYS A 325 -12.30 -0.59 6.73
N ALA A 326 -13.51 -0.75 7.24
CA ALA A 326 -14.03 -2.05 7.63
C ALA A 326 -14.42 -2.81 6.37
N TYR A 327 -13.92 -4.03 6.22
CA TYR A 327 -14.41 -4.94 5.20
C TYR A 327 -15.41 -5.87 5.86
N PHE A 328 -16.64 -5.86 5.37
CA PHE A 328 -17.64 -6.84 5.72
C PHE A 328 -17.77 -7.84 4.56
N PRO A 329 -17.88 -9.16 4.83
CA PRO A 329 -17.88 -9.78 6.14
C PRO A 329 -16.48 -9.99 6.74
N TRP A 330 -16.35 -9.83 8.06
CA TRP A 330 -15.11 -10.07 8.82
C TRP A 330 -15.47 -10.74 10.14
N LYS A 331 -14.68 -11.75 10.53
CA LYS A 331 -14.86 -12.50 11.78
C LYS A 331 -13.75 -12.17 12.78
N PHE A 332 -14.15 -11.97 14.04
CA PHE A 332 -13.22 -11.81 15.15
C PHE A 332 -12.45 -13.11 15.42
N PRO A 333 -11.12 -13.07 15.65
CA PRO A 333 -10.26 -14.26 15.74
C PRO A 333 -10.31 -14.96 17.11
N ASP A 334 -11.51 -15.21 17.63
CA ASP A 334 -11.75 -15.93 18.90
C ASP A 334 -11.14 -17.34 18.93
N LEU A 335 -11.42 -18.17 17.93
CA LEU A 335 -10.88 -19.53 17.85
C LEU A 335 -9.37 -19.54 17.63
N GLU A 336 -8.86 -18.61 16.80
CA GLU A 336 -7.45 -18.50 16.51
C GLU A 336 -6.64 -18.08 17.75
N MET A 337 -7.21 -17.27 18.65
CA MET A 337 -6.59 -16.96 19.94
C MET A 337 -6.49 -18.19 20.84
N ASN A 338 -7.52 -19.03 20.86
CA ASN A 338 -7.51 -20.30 21.58
C ASN A 338 -6.43 -21.25 21.03
N TRP A 339 -6.33 -21.37 19.70
CA TRP A 339 -5.29 -22.20 19.06
C TRP A 339 -3.88 -21.68 19.33
N ALA A 340 -3.72 -20.36 19.43
CA ALA A 340 -2.46 -19.72 19.79
C ALA A 340 -2.13 -19.80 21.29
N MET A 341 -2.96 -20.47 22.09
CA MET A 341 -2.81 -20.61 23.54
C MET A 341 -2.69 -19.26 24.27
N VAL A 342 -3.37 -18.23 23.78
CA VAL A 342 -3.42 -16.93 24.46
C VAL A 342 -4.10 -17.12 25.82
N PRO A 343 -3.50 -16.70 26.95
CA PRO A 343 -4.12 -16.86 28.27
C PRO A 343 -5.50 -16.21 28.33
N ASN A 344 -6.46 -16.84 29.01
CA ASN A 344 -7.86 -16.37 29.08
C ASN A 344 -7.96 -14.90 29.53
N GLU A 345 -7.17 -14.49 30.51
CA GLU A 345 -7.15 -13.10 30.98
C GLU A 345 -6.71 -12.12 29.88
N SER A 346 -5.69 -12.49 29.09
CA SER A 346 -5.25 -11.72 27.92
C SER A 346 -6.32 -11.71 26.83
N GLN A 347 -6.99 -12.84 26.57
CA GLN A 347 -8.08 -12.89 25.58
C GLN A 347 -9.20 -11.91 25.95
N THR A 348 -9.60 -11.85 27.22
CA THR A 348 -10.62 -10.90 27.70
C THR A 348 -10.15 -9.46 27.50
N ARG A 349 -8.91 -9.12 27.88
CA ARG A 349 -8.37 -7.77 27.67
C ARG A 349 -8.28 -7.38 26.19
N ILE A 350 -7.80 -8.27 25.33
CA ILE A 350 -7.71 -8.06 23.88
C ILE A 350 -9.11 -7.83 23.30
N THR A 351 -10.08 -8.66 23.68
CA THR A 351 -11.47 -8.60 23.22
C THR A 351 -12.12 -7.26 23.63
N MET A 352 -12.00 -6.89 24.90
CA MET A 352 -12.53 -5.61 25.41
C MET A 352 -11.86 -4.41 24.72
N SER A 353 -10.53 -4.41 24.62
CA SER A 353 -9.78 -3.34 23.95
C SER A 353 -10.20 -3.19 22.47
N PHE A 354 -10.36 -4.31 21.77
CA PHE A 354 -10.82 -4.32 20.38
C PHE A 354 -12.22 -3.71 20.24
N PHE A 355 -13.21 -4.20 21.00
CA PHE A 355 -14.58 -3.73 20.87
C PHE A 355 -14.76 -2.28 21.32
N ASN A 356 -14.08 -1.85 22.39
CA ASN A 356 -14.09 -0.45 22.83
C ASN A 356 -13.49 0.48 21.78
N THR A 357 -12.37 0.08 21.16
CA THR A 357 -11.76 0.90 20.10
C THR A 357 -12.67 0.97 18.87
N MET A 358 -13.30 -0.15 18.50
CA MET A 358 -14.22 -0.20 17.36
C MET A 358 -15.50 0.62 17.61
N SER A 359 -16.05 0.62 18.83
CA SER A 359 -17.21 1.44 19.18
C SER A 359 -16.90 2.93 19.14
N GLN A 360 -15.74 3.34 19.66
CA GLN A 360 -15.24 4.72 19.56
C GLN A 360 -15.07 5.17 18.09
N ILE A 361 -14.45 4.34 17.25
CA ILE A 361 -14.31 4.63 15.82
C ILE A 361 -15.69 4.75 15.13
N TYR A 362 -16.65 3.91 15.52
CA TYR A 362 -18.00 3.96 15.00
C TYR A 362 -18.70 5.27 15.37
N ALA A 363 -18.69 5.63 16.65
CA ALA A 363 -19.29 6.87 17.15
C ALA A 363 -18.66 8.11 16.50
N GLN A 364 -17.32 8.16 16.44
CA GLN A 364 -16.58 9.25 15.80
C GLN A 364 -17.01 9.44 14.33
N ARG A 365 -17.06 8.36 13.55
CA ARG A 365 -17.41 8.43 12.11
C ARG A 365 -18.87 8.78 11.85
N LEU A 366 -19.74 8.40 12.78
CA LEU A 366 -21.15 8.78 12.71
C LEU A 366 -21.29 10.30 12.91
N HIS A 367 -20.56 10.86 13.89
CA HIS A 367 -20.59 12.28 14.20
C HIS A 367 -19.91 13.15 13.12
N GLU A 368 -18.71 12.79 12.69
CA GLU A 368 -17.93 13.59 11.75
C GLU A 368 -18.53 13.60 10.33
N GLN A 369 -19.45 12.67 9.99
CA GLN A 369 -19.88 12.35 8.61
C GLN A 369 -18.71 12.14 7.62
N GLU A 370 -17.48 12.10 8.09
CA GLU A 370 -16.28 12.00 7.29
C GLU A 370 -15.78 10.55 7.26
N MET A 371 -15.52 10.06 6.04
CA MET A 371 -14.65 8.90 5.92
C MET A 371 -13.22 9.33 6.25
N MET A 372 -12.77 9.14 7.48
CA MET A 372 -11.35 9.21 7.84
C MET A 372 -10.54 8.26 6.95
N ARG A 373 -9.84 8.80 5.93
CA ARG A 373 -9.26 7.98 4.85
C ARG A 373 -7.91 7.34 5.17
N LYS A 374 -7.24 7.72 6.27
CA LYS A 374 -5.91 7.18 6.62
C LYS A 374 -5.63 7.20 8.12
N LEU A 375 -5.37 6.03 8.68
CA LEU A 375 -4.64 5.82 9.94
C LEU A 375 -3.33 5.14 9.53
N SER A 376 -2.36 5.93 9.11
CA SER A 376 -1.09 5.46 8.58
C SER A 376 0.04 6.27 9.20
N ASP A 377 1.05 5.56 9.69
CA ASP A 377 2.35 6.17 9.97
C ASP A 377 2.99 6.50 8.61
N ASN A 378 2.98 7.78 8.23
CA ASN A 378 3.64 8.26 7.01
C ASN A 378 5.17 8.29 7.13
N THR A 379 5.75 7.67 8.15
CA THR A 379 7.19 7.73 8.47
C THR A 379 8.05 6.74 7.67
N THR A 380 7.48 5.96 6.74
CA THR A 380 8.24 4.96 5.98
C THR A 380 8.85 5.52 4.70
N GLY A 381 10.03 6.12 4.86
CA GLY A 381 11.03 6.32 3.81
C GLY A 381 11.68 7.69 3.86
N SER A 382 12.85 7.81 4.50
CA SER A 382 13.76 8.89 4.14
C SER A 382 14.10 8.73 2.65
N GLY A 383 14.01 9.83 1.91
CA GLY A 383 14.21 9.86 0.46
C GLY A 383 15.67 9.62 0.08
N SER A 384 16.16 8.39 0.18
CA SER A 384 17.39 7.99 -0.50
C SER A 384 17.11 8.00 -2.00
N GLY A 385 17.60 9.03 -2.68
CA GLY A 385 17.51 9.15 -4.13
C GLY A 385 18.36 8.09 -4.81
N THR A 386 17.83 7.43 -5.83
CA THR A 386 18.66 6.64 -6.74
C THR A 386 19.19 7.57 -7.82
N ARG A 387 20.51 7.70 -7.94
CA ARG A 387 21.11 8.51 -9.00
C ARG A 387 21.22 7.67 -10.26
N ARG A 388 20.70 8.20 -11.38
CA ARG A 388 20.63 7.52 -12.68
C ARG A 388 21.25 8.39 -13.76
N ALA A 389 21.91 7.75 -14.72
CA ALA A 389 22.33 8.38 -15.97
C ALA A 389 21.31 8.03 -17.05
N TRP A 390 20.69 9.07 -17.60
CA TRP A 390 19.68 8.93 -18.63
C TRP A 390 20.31 8.76 -20.01
N ARG A 391 19.92 7.70 -20.74
CA ARG A 391 20.41 7.40 -22.09
C ARG A 391 19.55 8.04 -23.17
N PHE A 392 18.25 8.22 -22.90
CA PHE A 392 17.30 8.76 -23.86
C PHE A 392 17.00 10.23 -23.56
N THR A 393 16.43 10.93 -24.52
CA THR A 393 15.97 12.32 -24.38
C THR A 393 14.44 12.35 -24.30
N MET A 394 13.85 13.51 -23.97
CA MET A 394 12.39 13.63 -23.99
C MET A 394 11.82 13.52 -25.40
N GLU A 395 12.62 13.86 -26.41
CA GLU A 395 12.33 13.75 -27.83
C GLU A 395 12.12 12.30 -28.26
N ASP A 396 12.85 11.35 -27.67
CA ASP A 396 12.68 9.93 -27.95
C ASP A 396 11.30 9.40 -27.55
N PHE A 397 10.66 10.00 -26.54
CA PHE A 397 9.28 9.69 -26.13
C PHE A 397 8.23 10.46 -26.94
N ARG A 398 8.61 11.47 -27.72
CA ARG A 398 7.70 12.25 -28.57
C ARG A 398 7.55 11.67 -29.98
N ARG A 399 8.54 10.90 -30.44
CA ARG A 399 8.49 10.10 -31.67
C ARG A 399 7.51 8.93 -31.49
#